data_AF-A0A4D4LPY0-F1
#
_entry.id   AF-A0A4D4LPY0-F1
#
_cell.length_a   1.000
_cell.length_b   1.000
_cell.length_c   1.000
_cell.angle_alpha   90.00
_cell.angle_beta   90.00
_cell.angle_gamma   90.00
#
_symmetry.space_group_name_H-M   'P 1'
#
loop_
_entity.id
_entity.type
_entity.pdbx_description
1 polymer ?
#
loop_
_entity_poly.entity_id
_entity_poly.type
_entity_poly.pdbx_seq_one_letter_code
_entity_poly.pdbx_strand_id
1 'polypeptide(L)'
;MADLGVESRAVRSSVSRMKRREVLRGERREGVAGYSLADSTLQTLAEGDVRIFHRARASREDGWVLVVFSVPESEREKRHELRTALTRLGLGTVASGVWVAPGHLADEARRTLERRGLSGYVDLFTGDHFASRDLGAKVRSWWDLDELTAMYAHFLDRYRPVLEAVTRREPQPLEAFRIYLPMLTEWRRMPYRDPGLPWNCCRRSGTGWPRANCSTSSTPR
;
A
#
# COMPACT_ATOMS: atom_id res chain seq x y z
N MET A 1 24.12 7.67 -4.52
CA MET A 1 23.51 7.78 -3.17
C MET A 1 24.03 8.99 -2.39
N ALA A 2 25.30 9.36 -2.53
CA ALA A 2 25.80 10.64 -2.02
C ALA A 2 25.01 11.85 -2.58
N ASP A 3 24.52 11.73 -3.81
CA ASP A 3 23.63 12.71 -4.46
C ASP A 3 22.30 12.91 -3.72
N LEU A 4 21.88 11.93 -2.93
CA LEU A 4 20.70 12.02 -2.04
C LEU A 4 21.09 12.47 -0.63
N GLY A 5 22.34 12.90 -0.41
CA GLY A 5 22.86 13.27 0.91
C GLY A 5 23.14 12.08 1.83
N VAL A 6 23.17 10.85 1.32
CA VAL A 6 23.39 9.65 2.15
C VAL A 6 24.87 9.31 2.24
N GLU A 7 25.38 9.25 3.47
CA GLU A 7 26.77 8.88 3.74
C GLU A 7 27.11 7.46 3.26
N SER A 8 28.29 7.30 2.67
CA SER A 8 28.79 6.00 2.18
C SER A 8 28.81 4.91 3.26
N ARG A 9 29.06 5.26 4.53
CA ARG A 9 29.01 4.32 5.66
C ARG A 9 27.58 3.79 5.89
N ALA A 10 26.59 4.67 5.84
CA ALA A 10 25.19 4.30 5.98
C ALA A 10 24.72 3.39 4.83
N VAL A 11 25.13 3.71 3.59
CA VAL A 11 24.85 2.87 2.41
C VAL A 11 25.41 1.46 2.59
N ARG A 12 26.70 1.32 2.92
CA ARG A 12 27.34 0.01 3.13
C ARG A 12 26.66 -0.80 4.24
N SER A 13 26.28 -0.14 5.32
CA SER A 13 25.55 -0.77 6.43
C SER A 13 24.17 -1.30 5.99
N SER A 14 23.43 -0.51 5.22
CA SER A 14 22.14 -0.93 4.64
C SER A 14 22.28 -2.09 3.67
N VAL A 15 23.25 -2.03 2.74
CA VAL A 15 23.52 -3.12 1.79
C VAL A 15 23.91 -4.42 2.52
N SER A 16 24.77 -4.34 3.54
CA SER A 16 25.14 -5.49 4.37
C SER A 16 23.92 -6.12 5.06
N ARG A 17 23.00 -5.31 5.59
CA ARG A 17 21.75 -5.81 6.18
C ARG A 17 20.84 -6.46 5.13
N MET A 18 20.71 -5.86 3.95
CA MET A 18 19.89 -6.41 2.87
C MET A 18 20.45 -7.74 2.35
N LYS A 19 21.78 -7.88 2.24
CA LYS A 19 22.42 -9.17 1.93
C LYS A 19 22.16 -10.22 3.01
N ARG A 20 22.30 -9.87 4.30
CA ARG A 20 22.04 -10.79 5.42
C ARG A 20 20.59 -11.27 5.48
N ARG A 21 19.66 -10.47 4.97
CA ARG A 21 18.23 -10.82 4.85
C ARG A 21 17.89 -11.48 3.51
N GLU A 22 18.89 -11.84 2.71
CA GLU A 22 18.75 -12.43 1.39
C GLU A 22 17.92 -11.60 0.40
N VAL A 23 17.83 -10.29 0.63
CA VAL A 23 17.12 -9.35 -0.26
C VAL A 23 17.99 -9.00 -1.46
N LEU A 24 19.31 -8.87 -1.24
CA LEU A 24 20.30 -8.60 -2.28
C LEU A 24 21.30 -9.74 -2.40
N ARG A 25 21.70 -10.03 -3.63
CA ARG A 25 22.80 -10.93 -3.97
C ARG A 25 23.92 -10.12 -4.61
N GLY A 26 25.17 -10.52 -4.38
CA GLY A 26 26.29 -9.94 -5.10
C GLY A 26 26.27 -10.46 -6.53
N GLU A 27 26.42 -9.57 -7.51
CA GLU A 27 26.46 -9.94 -8.92
C GLU A 27 27.65 -9.23 -9.58
N ARG A 28 28.25 -9.82 -10.60
CA ARG A 28 29.17 -9.11 -11.48
C ARG A 28 28.56 -9.05 -12.87
N ARG A 29 28.47 -7.85 -13.43
CA ARG A 29 28.08 -7.63 -14.83
C ARG A 29 29.22 -6.90 -15.50
N GLU A 30 29.69 -7.45 -16.62
CA GLU A 30 30.77 -6.86 -17.43
C GLU A 30 32.03 -6.49 -16.60
N GLY A 31 32.40 -7.37 -15.65
CA GLY A 31 33.56 -7.17 -14.76
C GLY A 31 33.32 -6.24 -13.57
N VAL A 32 32.25 -5.44 -13.58
CA VAL A 32 31.89 -4.51 -12.51
C VAL A 32 31.13 -5.24 -11.40
N ALA A 33 31.57 -5.09 -10.16
CA ALA A 33 30.88 -5.63 -9.00
C ALA A 33 29.65 -4.79 -8.66
N GLY A 34 28.49 -5.43 -8.62
CA GLY A 34 27.20 -4.83 -8.32
C GLY A 34 26.36 -5.72 -7.40
N TYR A 35 25.08 -5.39 -7.33
CA TYR A 35 24.10 -6.14 -6.56
C TYR A 35 22.85 -6.35 -7.39
N SER A 36 22.28 -7.54 -7.31
CA SER A 36 20.95 -7.87 -7.83
C SER A 36 20.00 -8.17 -6.68
N LEU A 37 18.69 -8.08 -6.96
CA LEU A 37 17.67 -8.56 -6.06
C LEU A 37 17.64 -10.10 -6.11
N ALA A 38 17.40 -10.75 -4.97
CA ALA A 38 17.12 -12.17 -4.97
C ALA A 38 15.77 -12.46 -5.65
N ASP A 39 15.64 -13.64 -6.28
CA ASP A 39 14.45 -14.01 -7.05
C ASP A 39 13.16 -13.96 -6.20
N SER A 40 13.24 -14.42 -4.94
CA SER A 40 12.15 -14.33 -3.96
C SER A 40 11.71 -12.90 -3.65
N THR A 41 12.67 -11.97 -3.68
CA THR A 41 12.40 -10.54 -3.47
C THR A 41 11.79 -9.90 -4.71
N LEU A 42 12.21 -10.31 -5.91
CA LEU A 42 11.61 -9.83 -7.17
C LEU A 42 10.13 -10.16 -7.26
N GLN A 43 9.72 -11.37 -6.87
CA GLN A 43 8.30 -11.75 -6.86
C GLN A 43 7.48 -10.89 -5.88
N THR A 44 8.00 -10.67 -4.67
CA THR A 44 7.36 -9.82 -3.66
C THR A 44 7.29 -8.35 -4.12
N LEU A 45 8.32 -7.86 -4.80
CA LEU A 45 8.34 -6.51 -5.37
C LEU A 45 7.35 -6.38 -6.52
N ALA A 46 7.26 -7.36 -7.41
CA ALA A 46 6.29 -7.35 -8.51
C ALA A 46 4.84 -7.33 -7.99
N GLU A 47 4.54 -8.11 -6.95
CA GLU A 47 3.24 -8.03 -6.25
C GLU A 47 2.98 -6.61 -5.70
N GLY A 48 4.00 -6.00 -5.10
CA GLY A 48 3.92 -4.65 -4.56
C GLY A 48 3.85 -3.53 -5.60
N ASP A 49 4.50 -3.70 -6.75
CA ASP A 49 4.54 -2.75 -7.86
C ASP A 49 3.16 -2.61 -8.49
N VAL A 50 2.41 -3.72 -8.62
CA VAL A 50 1.00 -3.66 -9.03
C VAL A 50 0.23 -2.70 -8.12
N ARG A 51 0.42 -2.78 -6.80
CA ARG A 51 -0.29 -1.88 -5.87
C ARG A 51 0.20 -0.43 -5.91
N ILE A 52 1.50 -0.22 -6.14
CA ILE A 52 2.12 1.11 -6.18
C ILE A 52 1.76 1.87 -7.48
N PHE A 53 1.72 1.16 -8.61
CA PHE A 53 1.57 1.75 -9.95
C PHE A 53 0.20 1.47 -10.60
N HIS A 54 -0.47 0.38 -10.24
CA HIS A 54 -1.80 0.01 -10.75
C HIS A 54 -2.83 0.02 -9.61
N ARG A 55 -3.38 1.20 -9.33
CA ARG A 55 -4.43 1.35 -8.32
C ARG A 55 -5.72 0.69 -8.80
N ALA A 56 -5.89 -0.60 -8.52
CA ALA A 56 -7.14 -1.30 -8.69
C ALA A 56 -8.18 -0.69 -7.74
N ARG A 57 -9.24 -0.12 -8.29
CA ARG A 57 -10.39 0.29 -7.50
C ARG A 57 -11.34 -0.86 -7.39
N ALA A 58 -11.89 -1.01 -6.20
CA ALA A 58 -12.97 -1.93 -5.99
C ALA A 58 -14.15 -1.57 -6.89
N SER A 59 -14.60 -2.56 -7.66
CA SER A 59 -15.90 -2.52 -8.30
C SER A 59 -16.98 -2.93 -7.28
N ARG A 60 -18.25 -2.73 -7.62
CA ARG A 60 -19.35 -3.27 -6.80
C ARG A 60 -19.40 -4.81 -6.88
N GLU A 61 -18.93 -5.38 -7.97
CA GLU A 61 -18.95 -6.82 -8.26
C GLU A 61 -17.87 -7.58 -7.48
N ASP A 62 -16.85 -6.87 -6.99
CA ASP A 62 -15.79 -7.47 -6.17
C ASP A 62 -16.30 -7.94 -4.81
N GLY A 63 -17.49 -7.48 -4.38
CA GLY A 63 -18.04 -7.78 -3.06
C GLY A 63 -17.13 -7.31 -1.92
N TRP A 64 -17.22 -7.99 -0.79
CA TRP A 64 -16.46 -7.71 0.42
C TRP A 64 -15.76 -8.97 0.91
N VAL A 65 -14.59 -8.79 1.51
CA VAL A 65 -13.92 -9.79 2.32
C VAL A 65 -14.04 -9.40 3.79
N LEU A 66 -14.44 -10.35 4.62
CA LEU A 66 -14.44 -10.25 6.08
C LEU A 66 -13.32 -11.16 6.61
N VAL A 67 -12.48 -10.61 7.48
CA VAL A 67 -11.48 -11.37 8.22
C VAL A 67 -11.89 -11.38 9.68
N VAL A 68 -12.24 -12.55 10.18
CA VAL A 68 -12.51 -12.77 11.59
C VAL A 68 -11.29 -13.45 12.18
N PHE A 69 -10.74 -12.92 13.26
CA PHE A 69 -9.62 -13.57 13.93
C PHE A 69 -9.92 -13.82 15.40
N SER A 70 -9.43 -14.94 15.89
CA SER A 70 -9.43 -15.29 17.30
C SER A 70 -8.03 -15.69 17.70
N VAL A 71 -7.44 -14.91 18.60
CA VAL A 71 -6.09 -15.18 19.13
C VAL A 71 -6.22 -15.39 20.64
N PRO A 72 -5.68 -16.48 21.18
CA PRO A 72 -5.61 -16.71 22.63
C PRO A 72 -4.91 -15.55 23.35
N GLU A 73 -5.30 -15.29 24.59
CA GLU A 73 -4.72 -14.17 25.36
C GLU A 73 -3.25 -14.38 25.71
N SER A 74 -2.79 -15.63 25.74
CA SER A 74 -1.38 -15.98 25.87
C SER A 74 -0.52 -15.49 24.69
N GLU A 75 -1.11 -15.19 23.54
CA GLU A 75 -0.42 -14.88 22.28
C GLU A 75 -0.67 -13.43 21.81
N ARG A 76 -0.70 -12.47 22.75
CA ARG A 76 -0.92 -11.03 22.47
C ARG A 76 -0.02 -10.49 21.35
N GLU A 77 1.21 -10.98 21.24
CA GLU A 77 2.14 -10.59 20.16
C GLU A 77 1.59 -10.94 18.77
N LYS A 78 1.00 -12.13 18.61
CA LYS A 78 0.37 -12.56 17.35
C LYS A 78 -0.86 -11.74 17.02
N ARG A 79 -1.64 -11.35 18.03
CA ARG A 79 -2.76 -10.42 17.87
C ARG A 79 -2.29 -9.06 17.34
N HIS A 80 -1.19 -8.53 17.89
CA HIS A 80 -0.62 -7.27 17.41
C HIS A 80 -0.05 -7.38 16.00
N GLU A 81 0.60 -8.51 15.68
CA GLU A 81 1.12 -8.82 14.35
C GLU A 81 -0.01 -8.86 13.30
N LEU A 82 -1.12 -9.55 13.61
CA LEU A 82 -2.32 -9.61 12.77
C LEU A 82 -2.89 -8.21 12.48
N ARG A 83 -3.15 -7.42 13.53
CA ARG A 83 -3.67 -6.05 13.36
C ARG A 83 -2.75 -5.22 12.47
N THR A 84 -1.44 -5.29 12.72
CA THR A 84 -0.44 -4.57 11.92
C THR A 84 -0.45 -5.02 10.46
N ALA A 85 -0.54 -6.33 10.20
CA ALA A 85 -0.59 -6.87 8.85
C ALA A 85 -1.87 -6.44 8.11
N LEU A 86 -3.04 -6.56 8.74
CA LEU A 86 -4.32 -6.20 8.14
C LEU A 86 -4.42 -4.69 7.87
N THR A 87 -3.95 -3.83 8.78
CA THR A 87 -3.84 -2.38 8.54
C THR A 87 -2.91 -2.06 7.36
N ARG A 88 -1.77 -2.75 7.23
CA ARG A 88 -0.84 -2.58 6.10
C ARG A 88 -1.36 -3.08 4.77
N LEU A 89 -2.42 -3.90 4.79
CA LEU A 89 -3.13 -4.35 3.60
C LEU A 89 -4.33 -3.43 3.27
N GLY A 90 -4.59 -2.41 4.09
CA GLY A 90 -5.69 -1.48 3.89
C GLY A 90 -7.03 -1.98 4.40
N LEU A 91 -7.09 -3.04 5.22
CA LEU A 91 -8.36 -3.49 5.82
C LEU A 91 -8.83 -2.50 6.89
N GLY A 92 -10.15 -2.34 6.97
CA GLY A 92 -10.84 -1.55 8.00
C GLY A 92 -11.23 -2.43 9.20
N THR A 93 -11.34 -1.81 10.38
CA THR A 93 -11.77 -2.50 11.61
C THR A 93 -13.28 -2.34 11.80
N VAL A 94 -14.03 -3.45 11.77
CA VAL A 94 -15.47 -3.45 12.06
C VAL A 94 -15.72 -3.57 13.56
N ALA A 95 -14.98 -4.45 14.23
CA ALA A 95 -15.06 -4.72 15.66
C ALA A 95 -13.74 -5.32 16.15
N SER A 96 -13.61 -5.54 17.47
CA SER A 96 -12.47 -6.28 18.01
C SER A 96 -12.44 -7.70 17.42
N GLY A 97 -11.44 -8.00 16.59
CA GLY A 97 -11.31 -9.29 15.91
C GLY A 97 -12.05 -9.41 14.58
N VAL A 98 -12.74 -8.37 14.10
CA VAL A 98 -13.46 -8.39 12.82
C VAL A 98 -12.99 -7.25 11.92
N TRP A 99 -12.51 -7.61 10.73
CA TRP A 99 -11.97 -6.69 9.74
C TRP A 99 -12.67 -6.86 8.41
N VAL A 100 -12.68 -5.80 7.61
CA VAL A 100 -13.38 -5.76 6.33
C VAL A 100 -12.54 -5.08 5.27
N ALA A 101 -12.67 -5.52 4.03
CA ALA A 101 -12.10 -4.88 2.85
C ALA A 101 -12.94 -5.20 1.60
N PRO A 102 -12.74 -4.47 0.50
CA PRO A 102 -13.24 -4.92 -0.79
C PRO A 102 -12.67 -6.29 -1.19
N GLY A 103 -13.47 -7.11 -1.87
CA GLY A 103 -13.11 -8.52 -2.11
C GLY A 103 -11.87 -8.73 -2.99
N HIS A 104 -11.46 -7.76 -3.81
CA HIS A 104 -10.20 -7.85 -4.57
C HIS A 104 -8.95 -7.98 -3.68
N LEU A 105 -9.04 -7.61 -2.39
CA LEU A 105 -7.96 -7.77 -1.42
C LEU A 105 -7.93 -9.16 -0.76
N ALA A 106 -8.89 -10.03 -1.02
CA ALA A 106 -9.00 -11.34 -0.36
C ALA A 106 -7.77 -12.22 -0.58
N ASP A 107 -7.33 -12.37 -1.84
CA ASP A 107 -6.16 -13.19 -2.18
C ASP A 107 -4.85 -12.65 -1.61
N GLU A 108 -4.68 -11.31 -1.63
CA GLU A 108 -3.50 -10.66 -1.06
C GLU A 108 -3.47 -10.83 0.47
N ALA A 109 -4.61 -10.66 1.13
CA ALA A 109 -4.75 -10.88 2.57
C ALA A 109 -4.41 -12.33 2.92
N ARG A 110 -5.00 -13.30 2.22
CA ARG A 110 -4.74 -14.74 2.42
C ARG A 110 -3.25 -15.06 2.27
N ARG A 111 -2.62 -14.70 1.15
CA ARG A 111 -1.18 -14.95 0.91
C ARG A 111 -0.30 -14.29 1.96
N THR A 112 -0.65 -13.08 2.40
CA THR A 112 0.13 -12.36 3.41
C THR A 112 0.04 -13.01 4.78
N LEU A 113 -1.14 -13.50 5.17
CA LEU A 113 -1.35 -14.21 6.44
C LEU A 113 -0.65 -15.57 6.42
N GLU A 114 -0.69 -16.29 5.30
CA GLU A 114 0.02 -17.56 5.09
C GLU A 114 1.53 -17.38 5.23
N ARG A 115 2.12 -16.41 4.52
CA ARG A 115 3.56 -16.11 4.59
C ARG A 115 4.04 -15.74 5.99
N ARG A 116 3.15 -15.22 6.84
CA ARG A 116 3.45 -14.82 8.23
C ARG A 116 3.15 -15.93 9.25
N GLY A 117 2.61 -17.07 8.82
CA GLY A 117 2.18 -18.14 9.71
C GLY A 117 1.01 -17.73 10.62
N LEU A 118 0.15 -16.83 10.14
CA LEU A 118 -1.00 -16.30 10.89
C LEU A 118 -2.33 -16.91 10.47
N SER A 119 -2.35 -17.73 9.41
CA SER A 119 -3.58 -18.34 8.86
C SER A 119 -4.37 -19.18 9.85
N GLY A 120 -3.71 -19.79 10.85
CA GLY A 120 -4.39 -20.62 11.86
C GLY A 120 -5.26 -19.84 12.85
N TYR A 121 -5.17 -18.51 12.87
CA TYR A 121 -5.92 -17.65 13.78
C TYR A 121 -7.07 -16.91 13.11
N VAL A 122 -7.26 -17.10 11.80
CA VAL A 122 -8.14 -16.28 10.95
C VAL A 122 -9.10 -17.15 10.15
N ASP A 123 -10.34 -16.69 10.04
CA ASP A 123 -11.33 -17.16 9.09
C ASP A 123 -11.61 -16.04 8.09
N LEU A 124 -11.56 -16.36 6.79
CA LEU A 124 -11.83 -15.42 5.71
C LEU A 124 -13.16 -15.77 5.05
N PHE A 125 -14.04 -14.77 4.94
CA PHE A 125 -15.33 -14.89 4.26
C PHE A 125 -15.39 -13.88 3.13
N THR A 126 -15.94 -14.30 1.99
CA THR A 126 -16.25 -13.40 0.86
C THR A 126 -17.75 -13.35 0.66
N GLY A 127 -18.29 -12.16 0.39
CA GLY A 127 -19.71 -12.01 0.07
C GLY A 127 -20.13 -10.57 -0.12
N ASP A 128 -21.42 -10.38 -0.41
CA ASP A 128 -21.99 -9.06 -0.64
C ASP A 128 -22.48 -8.40 0.65
N HIS A 129 -22.41 -7.07 0.69
CA HIS A 129 -23.03 -6.29 1.75
C HIS A 129 -24.49 -6.00 1.39
N PHE A 130 -25.42 -6.71 2.03
CA PHE A 130 -26.87 -6.60 1.77
C PHE A 130 -27.59 -5.51 2.58
N ALA A 131 -26.91 -4.71 3.41
CA ALA A 131 -27.63 -3.79 4.31
C ALA A 131 -28.19 -2.54 3.58
N SER A 132 -29.48 -2.26 3.85
CA SER A 132 -30.32 -1.31 3.12
C SER A 132 -30.00 0.19 3.34
N ARG A 133 -29.27 0.60 4.38
CA ARG A 133 -28.91 2.02 4.57
C ARG A 133 -27.47 2.27 5.04
N ASP A 134 -26.90 3.26 4.38
CA ASP A 134 -25.67 4.03 4.65
C ASP A 134 -24.34 3.26 4.77
N LEU A 135 -23.98 2.55 3.70
CA LEU A 135 -22.63 2.01 3.53
C LEU A 135 -21.55 3.10 3.66
N GLY A 136 -21.80 4.34 3.24
CA GLY A 136 -20.85 5.44 3.36
C GLY A 136 -20.51 5.79 4.82
N ALA A 137 -21.52 5.86 5.69
CA ALA A 137 -21.31 6.07 7.12
C ALA A 137 -20.57 4.89 7.78
N LYS A 138 -20.88 3.64 7.40
CA LYS A 138 -20.17 2.46 7.92
C LYS A 138 -18.71 2.42 7.48
N VAL A 139 -18.42 2.74 6.23
CA VAL A 139 -17.05 2.82 5.70
C VAL A 139 -16.23 3.84 6.51
N ARG A 140 -16.81 5.00 6.86
CA ARG A 140 -16.15 5.97 7.76
C ARG A 140 -15.94 5.45 9.19
N SER A 141 -16.76 4.53 9.68
CA SER A 141 -16.52 3.89 10.97
C SER A 141 -15.45 2.80 10.92
N TRP A 142 -15.22 2.20 9.76
CA TRP A 142 -14.27 1.09 9.58
C TRP A 142 -12.86 1.56 9.22
N TRP A 143 -12.76 2.69 8.52
CA TRP A 143 -11.50 3.31 8.12
C TRP A 143 -11.39 4.73 8.64
N ASP A 144 -10.18 5.10 9.06
CA ASP A 144 -9.83 6.50 9.30
C ASP A 144 -9.60 7.22 7.96
N LEU A 145 -10.71 7.62 7.33
CA LEU A 145 -10.67 8.35 6.06
C LEU A 145 -10.09 9.76 6.20
N ASP A 146 -10.11 10.32 7.41
CA ASP A 146 -9.56 11.64 7.69
C ASP A 146 -8.03 11.57 7.72
N GLU A 147 -7.44 10.56 8.38
CA GLU A 147 -5.99 10.28 8.31
C GLU A 147 -5.56 10.01 6.86
N LEU A 148 -6.31 9.20 6.12
CA LEU A 148 -6.02 8.92 4.71
C LEU A 148 -6.06 10.20 3.86
N THR A 149 -7.07 11.05 4.08
CA THR A 149 -7.23 12.33 3.37
C THR A 149 -6.09 13.29 3.70
N ALA A 150 -5.71 13.41 4.97
CA ALA A 150 -4.60 14.24 5.42
C ALA A 150 -3.26 13.78 4.81
N MET A 151 -3.03 12.48 4.75
CA MET A 151 -1.85 11.89 4.12
C MET A 151 -1.77 12.22 2.62
N TYR A 152 -2.88 12.13 1.89
CA TYR A 152 -2.92 12.52 0.47
C TYR A 152 -2.79 14.03 0.28
N ALA A 153 -3.41 14.85 1.12
CA ALA A 153 -3.28 16.30 1.08
C ALA A 153 -1.82 16.71 1.28
N HIS A 154 -1.14 16.17 2.29
CA HIS A 154 0.28 16.42 2.54
C HIS A 154 1.15 16.11 1.33
N PHE A 155 0.94 14.95 0.69
CA PHE A 155 1.68 14.57 -0.51
C PHE A 155 1.44 15.54 -1.66
N LEU A 156 0.17 15.90 -1.91
CA LEU A 156 -0.17 16.83 -2.98
C LEU A 156 0.40 18.23 -2.72
N ASP A 157 0.35 18.73 -1.50
CA ASP A 157 0.91 20.04 -1.14
C ASP A 157 2.42 20.06 -1.35
N ARG A 158 3.10 18.95 -1.05
CA ARG A 158 4.55 18.80 -1.22
C ARG A 158 4.97 18.70 -2.68
N TYR A 159 4.28 17.90 -3.49
CA TYR A 159 4.75 17.54 -4.84
C TYR A 159 4.03 18.24 -5.98
N ARG A 160 2.91 18.94 -5.75
CA ARG A 160 2.25 19.74 -6.80
C ARG A 160 3.14 20.88 -7.33
N PRO A 161 3.83 21.68 -6.48
CA PRO A 161 4.76 22.70 -6.99
C PRO A 161 5.93 22.07 -7.76
N VAL A 162 6.39 20.90 -7.33
CA VAL A 162 7.46 20.15 -8.00
C VAL A 162 7.00 19.69 -9.39
N LEU A 163 5.78 19.14 -9.49
CA LEU A 163 5.17 18.76 -10.77
C LEU A 163 5.09 19.96 -11.73
N GLU A 164 4.64 21.12 -11.24
CA GLU A 164 4.58 22.34 -12.05
C GLU A 164 5.98 22.76 -12.53
N ALA A 165 6.99 22.70 -11.68
CA ALA A 165 8.36 23.05 -12.03
C ALA A 165 8.95 22.12 -13.11
N VAL A 166 8.81 20.80 -12.95
CA VAL A 166 9.34 19.82 -13.92
C VAL A 166 8.57 19.82 -15.24
N THR A 167 7.29 20.21 -15.22
CA THR A 167 6.48 20.37 -16.44
C THR A 167 6.93 21.59 -17.25
N ARG A 168 7.36 22.68 -16.57
CA ARG A 168 7.85 23.89 -17.24
C ARG A 168 9.28 23.73 -17.77
N ARG A 169 10.11 22.93 -17.10
CA ARG A 169 11.49 22.66 -17.50
C ARG A 169 11.84 21.22 -17.17
N GLU A 170 12.27 20.48 -18.18
CA GLU A 170 12.78 19.13 -17.98
C GLU A 170 13.99 19.15 -17.03
N PRO A 171 13.95 18.39 -15.92
CA PRO A 171 15.06 18.32 -14.97
C PRO A 171 16.22 17.54 -15.58
N GLN A 172 17.45 17.91 -15.23
CA GLN A 172 18.62 17.12 -15.59
C GLN A 172 18.54 15.74 -14.92
N PRO A 173 19.18 14.68 -15.46
CA PRO A 173 19.04 13.32 -14.94
C PRO A 173 19.30 13.18 -13.43
N LEU A 174 20.29 13.90 -12.90
CA LEU A 174 20.60 13.92 -11.48
C LEU A 174 19.51 14.61 -10.64
N GLU A 175 18.95 15.71 -11.14
CA GLU A 175 17.85 16.44 -10.49
C GLU A 175 16.59 15.57 -10.47
N ALA A 176 16.26 14.93 -11.60
CA ALA A 176 15.16 13.99 -11.72
C ALA A 176 15.29 12.84 -10.69
N PHE A 177 16.48 12.26 -10.57
CA PHE A 177 16.77 11.21 -9.59
C PHE A 177 16.55 11.67 -8.14
N ARG A 178 17.01 12.88 -7.79
CA ARG A 178 16.88 13.47 -6.45
C ARG A 178 15.43 13.81 -6.08
N ILE A 179 14.59 14.11 -7.07
CA ILE A 179 13.16 14.35 -6.90
C ILE A 179 12.40 13.03 -6.80
N TYR A 180 12.62 12.13 -7.76
CA TYR A 180 11.83 10.93 -7.96
C TYR A 180 11.95 9.95 -6.78
N LEU A 181 13.16 9.71 -6.28
CA LEU A 181 13.35 8.69 -5.23
C LEU A 181 12.66 9.01 -3.90
N PRO A 182 12.80 10.22 -3.33
CA PRO A 182 12.04 10.60 -2.13
C PRO A 182 10.53 10.57 -2.37
N MET A 183 10.08 11.13 -3.50
CA MET A 183 8.66 11.15 -3.87
C MET A 183 8.08 9.74 -3.94
N LEU A 184 8.74 8.82 -4.66
CA LEU A 184 8.31 7.43 -4.77
C LEU A 184 8.35 6.71 -3.40
N THR A 185 9.36 7.00 -2.58
CA THR A 185 9.51 6.42 -1.23
C THR A 185 8.38 6.83 -0.29
N GLU A 186 7.87 8.04 -0.44
CA GLU A 186 6.71 8.55 0.28
C GLU A 186 5.41 7.99 -0.29
N TRP A 187 5.22 8.09 -1.62
CA TRP A 187 4.05 7.60 -2.34
C TRP A 187 3.77 6.13 -2.05
N ARG A 188 4.79 5.26 -2.13
CA ARG A 188 4.60 3.79 -2.02
C ARG A 188 3.95 3.33 -0.72
N ARG A 189 3.89 4.16 0.33
CA ARG A 189 3.23 3.80 1.60
C ARG A 189 1.72 3.99 1.54
N MET A 190 1.24 4.89 0.67
CA MET A 190 -0.15 5.32 0.63
C MET A 190 -1.07 4.23 0.05
N PRO A 191 -0.76 3.60 -1.10
CA PRO A 191 -1.60 2.54 -1.66
C PRO A 191 -1.79 1.31 -0.75
N TYR A 192 -0.85 1.07 0.17
CA TYR A 192 -0.97 -0.01 1.17
C TYR A 192 -1.94 0.32 2.30
N ARG A 193 -2.14 1.61 2.60
CA ARG A 193 -3.13 2.07 3.58
C ARG A 193 -4.49 2.32 2.95
N ASP A 194 -4.53 2.53 1.64
CA ASP A 194 -5.75 2.78 0.90
C ASP A 194 -6.45 1.45 0.51
N PRO A 195 -7.68 1.21 1.00
CA PRO A 195 -8.49 0.05 0.59
C PRO A 195 -8.96 0.09 -0.87
N GLY A 196 -8.84 1.23 -1.58
CA GLY A 196 -9.32 1.34 -2.96
C GLY A 196 -10.84 1.29 -3.07
N LEU A 197 -11.55 1.92 -2.13
CA LEU A 197 -13.02 1.85 -2.01
C LEU A 197 -13.77 2.28 -3.29
N PRO A 198 -14.98 1.72 -3.54
CA PRO A 198 -15.80 2.11 -4.68
C PRO A 198 -16.23 3.59 -4.62
N TRP A 199 -16.26 4.25 -5.77
CA TRP A 199 -16.58 5.68 -5.94
C TRP A 199 -17.88 6.14 -5.25
N ASN A 200 -18.92 5.31 -5.29
CA ASN A 200 -20.24 5.62 -4.76
C ASN A 200 -20.24 5.76 -3.21
N CYS A 201 -19.29 5.14 -2.52
CA CYS A 201 -19.11 5.26 -1.07
C CYS A 201 -18.53 6.65 -0.71
N CYS A 202 -17.68 7.22 -1.57
CA CYS A 202 -17.06 8.53 -1.35
C CYS A 202 -18.02 9.71 -1.62
N ARG A 203 -19.04 9.54 -2.48
CA ARG A 203 -19.87 10.65 -3.00
C ARG A 203 -20.87 11.23 -2.00
N ARG A 204 -21.31 10.45 -1.01
CA ARG A 204 -22.26 10.92 0.05
C ARG A 204 -21.57 11.60 1.22
N SER A 205 -20.28 11.88 1.10
CA SER A 205 -19.39 12.06 2.24
C SER A 205 -19.03 13.53 2.54
N GLY A 206 -19.59 14.50 1.81
CA GLY A 206 -19.61 15.94 2.19
C GLY A 206 -18.26 16.66 2.35
N THR A 207 -17.14 15.97 2.22
CA THR A 207 -15.78 16.50 2.45
C THR A 207 -14.99 16.38 1.15
N GLY A 208 -14.19 17.39 0.85
CA GLY A 208 -13.45 17.59 -0.40
C GLY A 208 -12.41 16.52 -0.68
N TRP A 209 -12.84 15.31 -1.00
CA TRP A 209 -11.98 14.25 -1.52
C TRP A 209 -11.37 14.74 -2.85
N PRO A 210 -10.04 14.69 -3.02
CA PRO A 210 -9.40 15.33 -4.17
C PRO A 210 -9.91 14.73 -5.48
N ARG A 211 -10.54 15.57 -6.31
CA ARG A 211 -11.09 15.23 -7.64
C ARG A 211 -10.04 14.63 -8.60
N ALA A 212 -8.75 14.81 -8.33
CA ALA A 212 -7.67 14.21 -9.12
C ALA A 212 -7.63 12.67 -9.02
N ASN A 213 -8.28 12.10 -8.00
CA ASN A 213 -8.55 10.67 -7.88
C ASN A 213 -9.89 10.29 -8.55
N CYS A 214 -10.34 10.96 -9.61
CA CYS A 214 -11.68 10.73 -10.18
C CYS A 214 -11.69 10.50 -11.69
N SER A 215 -10.62 9.95 -12.28
CA SER A 215 -10.71 9.46 -13.66
C SER A 215 -11.55 8.18 -13.68
N THR A 216 -12.68 8.25 -14.35
CA THR A 216 -13.37 7.09 -14.89
C THR A 216 -12.40 6.38 -15.82
N SER A 217 -12.10 5.11 -15.56
CA SER A 217 -11.60 4.21 -16.58
C SER A 217 -12.75 3.95 -17.57
N SER A 218 -13.07 4.97 -18.37
CA SER A 218 -13.80 4.80 -19.62
C SER A 218 -12.75 4.36 -20.64
N THR A 219 -12.70 3.06 -20.87
CA THR A 219 -11.99 2.43 -21.98
C THR A 219 -12.33 3.16 -23.29
N PRO A 220 -11.37 3.70 -24.05
CA PRO A 220 -11.62 4.03 -25.45
C PRO A 220 -11.70 2.71 -26.23
N ARG A 221 -12.74 2.59 -27.05
CA ARG A 221 -12.78 1.60 -28.13
C ARG A 221 -11.70 1.86 -29.17
#